data_AF-A0A1L9WEY1-F1
#
_entry.id   AF-A0A1L9WEY1-F1
#
_cell.length_a   1.000
_cell.length_b   1.000
_cell.length_c   1.000
_cell.angle_alpha   90.00
_cell.angle_beta   90.00
_cell.angle_gamma   90.00
#
_symmetry.space_group_name_H-M   'P 1'
#
loop_
_entity.id
_entity.type
_entity.pdbx_description
1 polymer ?
#
loop_
_entity_poly.entity_id
_entity_poly.type
_entity_poly.pdbx_seq_one_letter_code
_entity_poly.pdbx_strand_id
1 'polypeptide(L)'
;MAGAVMYIPALGLSKIGLIILYYRLSDMQRSWRIILWSFTIFVISYMVILECLFLFGCNPIQKAWDVAIEGQCISRASIFLAGTCASIFIDIVLVITPLPVVVGLNMAPKKRVGVACMFGLGGLYASSFLVFRLSHCSD
;
A
#
# COMPACT_ATOMS: atom_id res chain seq x y z
N MET A 1 7.30 14.91 10.96
CA MET A 1 6.58 13.83 11.66
C MET A 1 5.09 13.92 11.33
N ALA A 2 4.45 15.06 11.61
CA ALA A 2 3.03 15.30 11.31
C ALA A 2 2.59 14.98 9.86
N GLY A 3 3.38 15.33 8.85
CA GLY A 3 3.03 15.06 7.44
C GLY A 3 2.87 13.58 7.10
N ALA A 4 3.73 12.70 7.64
CA ALA A 4 3.63 11.25 7.40
C ALA A 4 2.40 10.66 8.11
N VAL A 5 2.15 11.09 9.35
CA VAL A 5 1.01 10.65 10.18
C VAL A 5 -0.35 11.07 9.60
N MET A 6 -0.40 12.15 8.81
CA MET A 6 -1.62 12.55 8.11
C MET A 6 -1.74 11.90 6.73
N TYR A 7 -0.61 11.68 6.05
CA TYR A 7 -0.58 11.14 4.70
C TYR A 7 -0.98 9.67 4.63
N ILE A 8 -0.48 8.85 5.56
CA ILE A 8 -0.78 7.42 5.65
C ILE A 8 -2.30 7.18 5.75
N PRO A 9 -3.06 7.73 6.72
CA PRO A 9 -4.51 7.51 6.80
C PRO A 9 -5.26 8.10 5.60
N ALA A 10 -4.81 9.23 5.03
CA ALA A 10 -5.43 9.82 3.84
C ALA A 10 -5.36 8.87 2.62
N LEU A 11 -4.23 8.18 2.41
CA LEU A 11 -4.09 7.14 1.38
C LEU A 11 -5.00 5.94 1.61
N GLY A 12 -5.40 5.67 2.84
CA GLY A 12 -6.19 4.50 3.20
C GLY A 12 -7.66 4.77 3.02
N LEU A 13 -8.09 5.96 3.44
CA LEU A 13 -9.43 6.46 3.23
C LEU A 13 -9.77 6.51 1.74
N SER A 14 -8.84 6.92 0.87
CA SER A 14 -9.07 6.91 -0.59
C SER A 14 -9.26 5.51 -1.14
N LYS A 15 -8.45 4.52 -0.71
CA LYS A 15 -8.60 3.11 -1.08
C LYS A 15 -9.90 2.50 -0.55
N ILE A 16 -10.28 2.81 0.69
CA ILE A 16 -11.55 2.36 1.29
C ILE A 16 -12.74 2.95 0.53
N GLY A 17 -12.68 4.22 0.12
CA GLY A 17 -13.70 4.84 -0.73
C GLY A 17 -13.90 4.11 -2.05
N LEU A 18 -12.81 3.69 -2.71
CA LEU A 18 -12.87 2.85 -3.91
C LEU A 18 -13.52 1.48 -3.64
N ILE A 19 -13.17 0.83 -2.53
CA ILE A 19 -13.77 -0.45 -2.13
C ILE A 19 -15.29 -0.30 -1.89
N ILE A 20 -15.71 0.79 -1.24
CA ILE A 20 -17.14 1.09 -1.01
C ILE A 20 -17.86 1.32 -2.35
N LEU A 21 -17.24 2.05 -3.27
CA LEU A 21 -17.78 2.24 -4.62
C LEU A 21 -17.93 0.90 -5.35
N TYR A 22 -16.94 0.01 -5.24
CA TYR A 22 -17.00 -1.34 -5.82
C TYR A 22 -18.03 -2.22 -5.14
N TYR A 23 -18.22 -2.08 -3.83
CA TYR A 23 -19.28 -2.76 -3.09
C TYR A 23 -20.67 -2.35 -3.59
N ARG A 24 -20.87 -1.05 -3.89
CA ARG A 24 -22.12 -0.57 -4.49
C ARG A 24 -22.32 -1.03 -5.93
N LEU A 25 -21.24 -1.16 -6.71
CA LEU A 25 -21.31 -1.55 -8.12
C LEU A 25 -21.52 -3.06 -8.31
N SER A 26 -20.98 -3.88 -7.40
CA SER A 26 -21.10 -5.34 -7.43
C SER A 26 -22.39 -5.82 -6.75
N ASP A 27 -23.54 -5.52 -7.36
CA ASP A 27 -24.85 -5.72 -6.73
C ASP A 27 -25.31 -7.20 -6.59
N MET A 28 -24.47 -8.22 -6.81
CA MET A 28 -25.02 -9.57 -7.02
C MET A 28 -24.25 -10.81 -6.50
N GLN A 29 -23.05 -10.73 -5.92
CA GLN A 29 -22.33 -11.95 -5.50
C GLN A 29 -21.80 -11.93 -4.06
N ARG A 30 -22.32 -12.85 -3.23
CA ARG A 30 -21.96 -13.02 -1.81
C ARG A 30 -20.45 -13.30 -1.62
N SER A 31 -19.84 -14.03 -2.56
CA SER A 31 -18.40 -14.30 -2.59
C SER A 31 -17.58 -13.02 -2.79
N TRP A 32 -18.06 -12.06 -3.59
CA TRP A 32 -17.35 -10.79 -3.79
C TRP A 32 -17.34 -9.93 -2.54
N ARG A 33 -18.43 -9.96 -1.76
CA ARG A 33 -18.50 -9.22 -0.50
C ARG A 33 -17.42 -9.70 0.49
N ILE A 34 -17.17 -11.01 0.57
CA ILE A 34 -16.14 -11.56 1.46
C ILE A 34 -14.74 -11.06 1.07
N ILE A 35 -14.43 -11.04 -0.22
CA ILE A 35 -13.12 -10.59 -0.70
C ILE A 35 -12.95 -9.08 -0.50
N LEU A 36 -13.97 -8.25 -0.78
CA LEU A 36 -13.88 -6.81 -0.53
C LEU A 36 -13.73 -6.48 0.97
N TRP A 37 -14.40 -7.24 1.85
CA TRP A 37 -14.22 -7.10 3.29
C TRP A 37 -12.82 -7.50 3.74
N SER A 38 -12.25 -8.60 3.20
CA SER A 38 -10.88 -8.98 3.53
C SER A 38 -9.86 -7.92 3.08
N PHE A 39 -10.05 -7.30 1.90
CA PHE A 39 -9.22 -6.17 1.45
C PHE A 39 -9.36 -4.95 2.36
N THR A 40 -10.56 -4.64 2.81
CA THR A 40 -10.79 -3.52 3.74
C THR A 40 -10.04 -3.73 5.04
N ILE A 41 -10.14 -4.93 5.63
CA ILE A 41 -9.42 -5.30 6.86
C ILE A 41 -7.91 -5.22 6.62
N PHE A 42 -7.43 -5.72 5.49
CA PHE A 42 -6.01 -5.65 5.13
C PHE A 42 -5.51 -4.20 5.04
N VAL A 43 -6.21 -3.33 4.32
CA VAL A 43 -5.85 -1.90 4.20
C VAL A 43 -5.78 -1.23 5.57
N ILE A 44 -6.79 -1.45 6.42
CA ILE A 44 -6.82 -0.88 7.78
C ILE A 44 -5.64 -1.40 8.61
N SER A 45 -5.40 -2.72 8.62
CA SER A 45 -4.31 -3.32 9.38
C SER A 45 -2.94 -2.77 8.96
N TYR A 46 -2.72 -2.64 7.66
CA TYR A 46 -1.50 -2.08 7.10
C TYR A 46 -1.28 -0.62 7.54
N MET A 47 -2.32 0.20 7.52
CA MET A 47 -2.24 1.59 8.02
C MET A 47 -1.84 1.66 9.49
N VAL A 48 -2.52 0.87 10.32
CA VAL A 48 -2.27 0.85 11.76
C VAL A 48 -0.84 0.38 12.06
N ILE A 49 -0.35 -0.64 11.35
CA ILE A 49 1.02 -1.15 11.52
C ILE A 49 2.04 -0.07 11.17
N LEU A 50 1.87 0.64 10.05
CA LEU A 50 2.82 1.69 9.65
C LEU A 50 2.82 2.88 10.61
N GLU A 51 1.64 3.33 11.05
CA GLU A 51 1.52 4.39 12.06
C GLU A 51 2.21 3.97 13.36
N CYS A 52 1.95 2.75 13.83
CA CYS A 52 2.61 2.21 15.02
C CYS A 52 4.13 2.11 14.85
N LEU A 53 4.63 1.69 13.68
CA LEU A 53 6.07 1.67 13.42
C LEU A 53 6.66 3.08 13.36
N PHE A 54 5.91 4.07 12.89
CA PHE A 54 6.36 5.46 12.86
C PHE A 54 6.41 6.10 14.25
N LEU A 55 5.46 5.76 15.12
CA LEU A 55 5.33 6.31 16.47
C LEU A 55 6.17 5.54 17.51
N PHE A 56 6.22 4.21 17.40
CA PHE A 56 6.84 3.30 18.38
C PHE A 56 8.06 2.54 17.84
N GLY A 57 8.50 2.78 16.60
CA GLY A 57 9.64 2.09 15.99
C GLY A 57 11.03 2.48 16.51
N CYS A 58 11.09 3.22 17.62
CA CYS A 58 12.33 3.61 18.30
C CYS A 58 12.44 2.91 19.65
N ASN A 59 13.64 2.46 19.99
CA ASN A 59 13.99 1.96 21.32
C ASN A 59 15.15 2.80 21.90
N PRO A 60 14.92 3.62 22.93
CA PRO A 60 13.66 3.84 23.65
C PRO A 60 12.64 4.66 22.85
N ILE A 61 11.34 4.48 23.14
CA ILE A 61 10.23 5.16 22.46
C ILE A 61 10.36 6.69 22.57
N GLN A 62 10.95 7.19 23.66
CA GLN A 62 11.17 8.61 23.90
C GLN A 62 12.06 9.28 22.84
N LYS A 63 12.94 8.50 22.20
CA LYS A 63 13.78 8.98 21.10
C LYS A 63 12.97 9.40 19.86
N ALA A 64 11.74 8.94 19.72
CA ALA A 64 10.89 9.30 18.59
C ALA A 64 10.53 10.81 18.59
N TRP A 65 10.40 11.43 19.76
CA TRP A 65 10.09 12.84 19.93
C TRP A 65 11.25 13.67 20.49
N ASP A 66 12.18 13.05 21.22
CA ASP A 66 13.35 13.71 21.78
C ASP A 66 14.65 13.19 21.13
N VAL A 67 15.21 13.99 20.24
CA VAL A 67 16.43 13.65 19.49
C VAL A 67 17.69 13.63 20.35
N ALA A 68 17.64 14.16 21.59
CA ALA A 68 18.78 14.18 22.50
C ALA A 68 19.02 12.83 23.19
N ILE A 69 18.05 11.91 23.14
CA ILE A 69 18.14 10.60 23.79
C ILE A 69 18.90 9.60 22.89
N GLU A 70 19.91 8.95 23.43
CA GLU A 70 20.61 7.86 22.76
C GLU A 70 19.73 6.62 22.62
N GLY A 71 19.84 5.93 21.48
CA GLY A 71 18.95 4.81 21.15
C GLY A 71 18.96 4.47 19.67
N GLN A 72 18.26 3.39 19.32
CA GLN A 72 18.16 2.94 17.93
C GLN A 72 16.72 3.02 17.45
N CYS A 73 16.56 3.52 16.22
CA CYS A 73 15.27 3.59 15.54
C CYS A 73 15.33 2.76 14.26
N ILE A 74 14.21 2.16 13.89
CA ILE A 74 14.04 1.58 12.56
C ILE A 74 14.26 2.68 11.52
N SER A 75 15.02 2.35 10.47
CA SER A 75 15.24 3.26 9.35
C SER A 75 13.90 3.66 8.72
N ARG A 76 13.63 4.97 8.70
CA ARG A 76 12.43 5.52 8.05
C ARG A 76 12.33 5.09 6.60
N ALA A 77 13.47 4.95 5.91
CA ALA A 77 13.51 4.46 4.53
C ALA A 77 12.95 3.04 4.39
N SER A 78 13.21 2.16 5.36
CA SER A 78 12.68 0.79 5.35
C SER A 78 11.16 0.77 5.60
N ILE A 79 10.65 1.61 6.50
CA ILE A 79 9.21 1.75 6.75
C ILE A 79 8.50 2.32 5.51
N PHE A 80 9.06 3.36 4.89
CA PHE A 80 8.53 3.92 3.65
C PHE A 80 8.56 2.92 2.49
N LEU A 81 9.61 2.12 2.39
CA LEU A 81 9.71 1.07 1.38
C LEU A 81 8.60 0.04 1.56
N ALA A 82 8.47 -0.52 2.75
CA ALA A 82 7.43 -1.49 3.07
C ALA A 82 6.04 -0.93 2.78
N GLY A 83 5.83 0.35 3.14
CA GLY A 83 4.60 1.07 2.84
C GLY A 83 4.31 1.22 1.36
N THR A 84 5.30 1.65 0.60
CA THR A 84 5.17 1.84 -0.86
C THR A 84 4.88 0.51 -1.55
N CYS A 85 5.60 -0.56 -1.21
CA CYS A 85 5.38 -1.89 -1.77
C CYS A 85 3.96 -2.43 -1.47
N ALA A 86 3.51 -2.33 -0.21
CA ALA A 86 2.17 -2.77 0.17
C ALA A 86 1.07 -1.93 -0.50
N SER A 87 1.27 -0.62 -0.61
CA SER A 87 0.32 0.29 -1.27
C SER A 87 0.15 -0.05 -2.74
N ILE A 88 1.26 -0.27 -3.47
CA ILE A 88 1.26 -0.71 -4.88
C ILE A 88 0.54 -2.04 -5.03
N PHE A 89 0.82 -3.01 -4.15
CA PHE A 89 0.15 -4.30 -4.17
C PHE A 89 -1.37 -4.14 -4.05
N ILE A 90 -1.85 -3.32 -3.10
CA ILE A 90 -3.27 -3.03 -2.95
C ILE A 90 -3.86 -2.39 -4.21
N ASP A 91 -3.15 -1.45 -4.84
CA ASP A 91 -3.62 -0.79 -6.08
C ASP A 91 -3.76 -1.79 -7.24
N ILE A 92 -2.79 -2.70 -7.39
CA ILE A 92 -2.85 -3.78 -8.37
C ILE A 92 -4.10 -4.63 -8.13
N VAL A 93 -4.35 -5.05 -6.88
CA VAL A 93 -5.50 -5.90 -6.59
C VAL A 93 -6.82 -5.15 -6.78
N LEU A 94 -6.91 -3.88 -6.39
CA LEU A 94 -8.08 -3.05 -6.63
C LEU A 94 -8.39 -2.91 -8.12
N VAL A 95 -7.36 -2.80 -8.97
CA VAL A 95 -7.55 -2.75 -10.43
C VAL A 95 -7.97 -4.11 -11.00
N ILE A 96 -7.46 -5.22 -10.47
CA ILE A 96 -7.79 -6.57 -10.93
C ILE A 96 -9.20 -6.98 -10.50
N THR A 97 -9.62 -6.62 -9.30
CA THR A 97 -10.91 -6.96 -8.69
C THR A 97 -12.15 -6.71 -9.58
N PRO A 98 -12.31 -5.55 -10.25
CA PRO A 98 -13.46 -5.30 -11.12
C PRO A 98 -13.33 -5.92 -12.52
N LEU A 99 -12.13 -6.33 -12.96
CA LEU A 99 -11.94 -6.91 -14.31
C LEU A 99 -12.81 -8.14 -14.57
N PRO A 100 -12.85 -9.19 -13.71
CA PRO A 100 -13.66 -10.36 -13.99
C PRO A 100 -15.17 -10.05 -14.01
N VAL A 101 -15.64 -9.08 -13.20
CA VAL A 101 -17.05 -8.63 -13.22
C VAL A 101 -17.38 -7.92 -14.54
N VAL A 102 -16.43 -7.12 -15.06
CA VAL A 102 -16.61 -6.34 -16.29
C VAL A 102 -16.37 -7.18 -17.55
N VAL A 103 -15.52 -8.20 -17.51
CA VAL A 103 -15.22 -9.09 -18.65
C VAL A 103 -16.37 -10.05 -18.97
N GLY A 104 -17.25 -10.34 -18.00
CA GLY A 104 -18.54 -10.98 -18.28
C GLY A 104 -19.45 -10.16 -19.21
N LEU A 105 -19.13 -8.88 -19.43
CA LEU A 105 -19.82 -7.94 -20.30
C LEU A 105 -18.86 -7.41 -21.40
N ASN A 106 -18.28 -8.31 -22.20
CA ASN A 106 -17.64 -8.05 -23.51
C ASN A 106 -16.85 -6.70 -23.64
N MET A 107 -15.88 -6.45 -22.76
CA MET A 107 -15.13 -5.17 -22.72
C MET A 107 -13.71 -5.28 -23.29
N ALA A 108 -13.36 -4.27 -24.10
CA ALA A 108 -12.24 -4.16 -25.04
C ALA A 108 -10.80 -4.27 -24.47
N PRO A 109 -9.81 -4.68 -25.32
CA PRO A 109 -8.41 -4.95 -24.95
C PRO A 109 -7.62 -3.78 -24.33
N LYS A 110 -8.16 -2.55 -24.34
CA LYS A 110 -7.52 -1.34 -23.78
C LYS A 110 -7.28 -1.42 -22.27
N LYS A 111 -8.08 -2.18 -21.51
CA LYS A 111 -7.87 -2.34 -20.06
C LYS A 111 -6.70 -3.28 -19.71
N ARG A 112 -6.32 -4.18 -20.63
CA ARG A 112 -5.18 -5.12 -20.46
C ARG A 112 -3.83 -4.40 -20.45
N VAL A 113 -3.71 -3.31 -21.21
CA VAL A 113 -2.51 -2.48 -21.29
C VAL A 113 -2.26 -1.72 -19.99
N GLY A 114 -3.31 -1.18 -19.36
CA GLY A 114 -3.19 -0.46 -18.08
C GLY A 114 -2.63 -1.33 -16.96
N VAL A 115 -3.07 -2.60 -16.87
CA VAL A 115 -2.55 -3.57 -15.89
C VAL A 115 -1.08 -3.87 -16.17
N ALA A 116 -0.71 -4.13 -17.43
CA ALA A 116 0.69 -4.40 -17.80
C ALA A 116 1.61 -3.20 -17.47
N CYS A 117 1.16 -1.96 -17.71
CA CYS A 117 1.91 -0.76 -17.34
C CYS A 117 2.07 -0.60 -15.83
N MET A 118 1.04 -0.92 -15.03
CA MET A 118 1.12 -0.87 -13.57
C MET A 118 2.15 -1.86 -13.01
N PHE A 119 2.17 -3.09 -13.52
CA PHE A 119 3.18 -4.09 -13.14
C PHE A 119 4.59 -3.68 -13.57
N GLY A 120 4.74 -3.09 -14.76
CA GLY A 120 6.03 -2.57 -15.24
C GLY A 120 6.60 -1.48 -14.34
N LEU A 121 5.78 -0.47 -13.99
CA LEU A 121 6.23 0.63 -13.13
C LEU A 121 6.57 0.18 -11.71
N GLY A 122 5.80 -0.73 -11.12
CA GLY A 122 6.09 -1.31 -9.80
C GLY A 122 7.39 -2.12 -9.78
N GLY A 123 7.62 -2.92 -10.83
CA GLY A 123 8.86 -3.70 -10.99
C GLY A 123 10.10 -2.82 -11.17
N LEU A 124 9.97 -1.72 -11.90
CA LEU A 124 11.04 -0.73 -12.06
C LEU A 124 11.37 -0.02 -10.75
N TYR A 125 10.37 0.35 -9.95
CA TYR A 125 10.62 0.97 -8.64
C TYR A 125 11.33 0.02 -7.67
N ALA A 126 10.89 -1.24 -7.62
CA ALA A 126 11.51 -2.25 -6.76
C ALA A 126 12.95 -2.57 -7.18
N SER A 127 13.22 -2.67 -8.49
CA SER A 127 14.56 -2.95 -9.01
C SER A 127 15.50 -1.76 -8.84
N SER A 128 15.07 -0.53 -9.12
CA SER A 128 15.88 0.67 -8.88
C SER A 128 16.29 0.83 -7.42
N PHE A 129 15.40 0.49 -6.47
CA PHE A 129 15.72 0.57 -5.05
C PHE A 129 16.64 -0.55 -4.56
N LEU A 130 16.48 -1.77 -5.08
CA LEU A 130 17.38 -2.91 -4.81
C LEU A 130 18.80 -2.59 -5.29
N VAL A 131 18.93 -1.99 -6.47
CA VAL A 131 20.20 -1.50 -7.01
C VAL A 131 20.79 -0.42 -6.10
N PHE A 132 19.97 0.52 -5.61
CA PHE A 132 20.42 1.57 -4.68
C PHE A 132 20.93 1.02 -3.33
N ARG A 133 20.30 -0.07 -2.83
CA ARG A 133 20.76 -0.76 -1.61
C ARG A 133 22.04 -1.57 -1.83
N LEU A 134 22.21 -2.16 -3.02
CA LEU A 134 23.45 -2.84 -3.39
C LEU A 134 24.60 -1.84 -3.56
N SER A 135 24.35 -0.66 -4.15
CA SER A 135 25.40 0.37 -4.28
C SER A 135 25.85 0.93 -2.94
N HIS A 136 24.98 1.01 -1.93
CA HIS A 136 25.34 1.49 -0.59
C HIS A 136 26.01 0.44 0.31
N CYS A 137 26.05 -0.83 -0.11
CA CYS A 137 26.70 -1.93 0.61
C CYS A 137 28.04 -2.32 -0.03
N SER A 138 28.37 -1.70 -1.18
CA SER A 138 29.62 -1.92 -1.92
C SER A 138 30.68 -0.83 -1.67
N ASP A 139 30.34 0.21 -0.91
CA ASP A 139 31.24 1.19 -0.31
C ASP A 139 31.34 0.92 1.21
#